data_AF-T1FQ63-F1
#
_entry.id   AF-T1FQ63-F1
#
_cell.length_a   1.000
_cell.length_b   1.000
_cell.length_c   1.000
_cell.angle_alpha   90.00
_cell.angle_beta   90.00
_cell.angle_gamma   90.00
#
_symmetry.space_group_name_H-M   'P 1'
#
loop_
_entity.id
_entity.type
_entity.pdbx_description
1 polymer ?
#
loop_
_entity_poly.entity_id
_entity_poly.type
_entity_poly.pdbx_seq_one_letter_code
_entity_poly.pdbx_strand_id
1 'polypeptide(L)'
;MNNSLIGEIFSEGVKFLDEEGNFLKVAQMQHMSIYTIFITHGIIDILMSYRLPLFKGADYISASLAFFWFGYSFSFHAHMHDKAMLETAIHVLPIPIMYIVSLLALVEMLFPCFIQISVLRCIAVMLLGTWLIQASFVMYLPYPLPGSSLNPRWNQLDDRNVHAIVASFGFHIILSIVITILIYAAVYSYLKVKNKLPYAFQPIRNVDDNDVTGNNGCVTASQSKSLLDDDDVV
;
A
#
# COMPACT_ATOMS: atom_id res chain seq x y z
N MET A 1 15.03 12.77 -26.82
CA MET A 1 15.00 13.69 -25.67
C MET A 1 13.91 13.18 -24.75
N ASN A 2 14.27 12.71 -23.56
CA ASN A 2 13.32 12.10 -22.63
C ASN A 2 12.66 13.21 -21.82
N ASN A 3 11.52 13.69 -22.30
CA ASN A 3 10.72 14.61 -21.53
C ASN A 3 10.03 13.80 -20.41
N SER A 4 10.17 14.24 -19.16
CA SER A 4 9.39 13.69 -18.05
C SER A 4 7.90 13.91 -18.34
N LEU A 5 7.04 12.93 -18.01
CA LEU A 5 5.58 12.99 -18.17
C LEU A 5 4.99 14.33 -17.70
N ILE A 6 5.51 14.84 -16.57
CA ILE A 6 5.13 16.13 -16.00
C ILE A 6 5.55 17.28 -16.92
N GLY A 7 6.76 17.24 -17.46
CA GLY A 7 7.26 18.27 -18.38
C GLY A 7 6.44 18.39 -19.66
N GLU A 8 5.97 17.26 -20.22
CA GLU A 8 5.14 17.26 -21.43
C GLU A 8 3.71 17.75 -21.22
N ILE A 9 3.09 17.41 -20.07
CA ILE A 9 1.73 17.86 -19.74
C ILE A 9 1.68 19.40 -19.67
N PHE A 10 2.74 20.02 -19.15
CA PHE A 10 2.81 21.48 -19.01
C PHE A 10 3.35 22.20 -20.26
N SER A 11 4.09 21.53 -21.16
CA SER A 11 4.71 22.18 -22.31
C SER A 11 3.91 22.08 -23.62
N GLU A 12 3.25 20.95 -23.91
CA GLU A 12 2.65 20.70 -25.24
C GLU A 12 1.14 20.46 -25.23
N GLY A 13 0.52 20.41 -24.04
CA GLY A 13 -0.88 20.03 -23.91
C GLY A 13 -1.09 18.54 -24.20
N VAL A 14 -2.19 17.99 -23.71
CA VAL A 14 -2.39 16.53 -23.69
C VAL A 14 -2.87 16.02 -25.07
N LYS A 15 -1.94 15.92 -26.04
CA LYS A 15 -2.21 15.25 -27.31
C LYS A 15 -2.08 13.74 -27.16
N PHE A 16 -3.22 13.07 -27.16
CA PHE A 16 -3.36 11.62 -27.03
C PHE A 16 -3.49 10.89 -28.37
N LEU A 17 -3.65 11.64 -29.46
CA LEU A 17 -3.80 11.13 -30.82
C LEU A 17 -2.73 11.76 -31.70
N ASP A 18 -2.15 10.97 -32.60
CA ASP A 18 -1.37 11.51 -33.71
C ASP A 18 -2.29 12.13 -34.77
N GLU A 19 -1.70 12.73 -35.81
CA GLU A 19 -2.45 13.31 -36.93
C GLU A 19 -3.20 12.26 -37.77
N GLU A 20 -2.90 10.98 -37.56
CA GLU A 20 -3.47 9.81 -38.25
C GLU A 20 -4.57 9.12 -37.41
N GLY A 21 -4.84 9.59 -36.19
CA GLY A 21 -5.83 9.06 -35.26
C GLY A 21 -5.37 7.88 -34.40
N ASN A 22 -4.08 7.52 -34.39
CA ASN A 22 -3.56 6.48 -33.50
C ASN A 22 -3.26 7.03 -32.10
N PHE A 23 -3.38 6.17 -31.10
CA PHE A 23 -3.08 6.54 -29.73
C PHE A 23 -1.56 6.73 -29.52
N LEU A 24 -1.17 7.95 -29.19
CA LEU A 24 0.16 8.25 -28.71
C LEU A 24 0.26 7.98 -27.21
N LYS A 25 1.43 7.53 -26.75
CA LYS A 25 1.77 7.47 -25.31
C LYS A 25 0.83 6.60 -24.45
N VAL A 26 0.42 5.43 -24.99
CA VAL A 26 -0.53 4.50 -24.32
C VAL A 26 -0.03 4.03 -22.94
N ALA A 27 1.27 3.76 -22.79
CA ALA A 27 1.85 3.39 -21.50
C ALA A 27 1.76 4.53 -20.48
N GLN A 28 1.92 5.78 -20.92
CA GLN A 28 1.77 6.97 -20.08
C GLN A 28 0.31 7.18 -19.66
N MET A 29 -0.65 6.91 -20.55
CA MET A 29 -2.08 6.94 -20.21
C MET A 29 -2.42 5.96 -19.07
N GLN A 30 -1.86 4.75 -19.10
CA GLN A 30 -2.04 3.77 -18.02
C GLN A 30 -1.55 4.33 -16.68
N HIS A 31 -0.36 4.91 -16.62
CA HIS A 31 0.17 5.54 -15.40
C HIS A 31 -0.67 6.73 -14.94
N MET A 32 -1.13 7.59 -15.86
CA MET A 32 -2.02 8.71 -15.54
C MET A 32 -3.33 8.24 -14.89
N SER A 33 -3.91 7.14 -15.37
CA SER A 33 -5.13 6.58 -14.77
C SER A 33 -4.90 6.13 -13.32
N ILE A 34 -3.77 5.47 -13.04
CA ILE A 34 -3.39 5.04 -11.70
C ILE A 34 -3.29 6.26 -10.77
N TYR A 35 -2.52 7.28 -11.16
CA TYR A 35 -2.35 8.48 -10.34
C TYR A 35 -3.66 9.21 -10.09
N THR A 36 -4.52 9.32 -11.11
CA THR A 36 -5.82 10.00 -11.00
C THR A 36 -6.73 9.29 -10.00
N ILE A 37 -6.77 7.95 -10.01
CA ILE A 37 -7.58 7.18 -9.07
C ILE A 37 -7.03 7.28 -7.64
N PHE A 38 -5.71 7.23 -7.44
CA PHE A 38 -5.11 7.43 -6.12
C PHE A 38 -5.31 8.85 -5.58
N ILE A 39 -5.23 9.88 -6.43
CA ILE A 39 -5.55 11.27 -6.05
C ILE A 39 -7.02 11.38 -5.64
N THR A 40 -7.91 10.75 -6.40
CA THR A 40 -9.36 10.72 -6.07
C THR A 40 -9.61 10.05 -4.73
N HIS A 41 -8.95 8.92 -4.48
CA HIS A 41 -8.99 8.25 -3.17
C HIS A 41 -8.48 9.17 -2.05
N GLY A 42 -7.36 9.87 -2.25
CA GLY A 42 -6.85 10.83 -1.27
C GLY A 42 -7.82 11.99 -0.98
N ILE A 43 -8.52 12.49 -2.00
CA ILE A 43 -9.58 13.49 -1.82
C ILE A 43 -10.72 12.90 -0.97
N ILE A 44 -11.18 11.68 -1.27
CA ILE A 44 -12.24 11.01 -0.49
C ILE A 44 -11.82 10.86 0.97
N ASP A 45 -10.59 10.41 1.24
CA ASP A 45 -10.06 10.22 2.58
C ASP A 45 -9.98 11.54 3.38
N ILE A 46 -9.56 12.63 2.73
CA ILE A 46 -9.57 13.97 3.31
C ILE A 46 -11.00 14.43 3.62
N LEU A 47 -11.95 14.27 2.69
CA LEU A 47 -13.34 14.67 2.89
C LEU A 47 -14.00 13.88 4.04
N MET A 48 -13.70 12.59 4.14
CA MET A 48 -14.12 11.72 5.26
C MET A 48 -13.54 12.21 6.59
N SER A 49 -12.27 12.61 6.60
CA SER A 49 -11.60 13.16 7.78
C SER A 49 -12.25 14.46 8.28
N TYR A 50 -12.78 15.29 7.37
CA TYR A 50 -13.56 16.50 7.69
C TYR A 50 -15.03 16.23 8.05
N ARG A 51 -15.46 14.95 8.16
CA ARG A 51 -16.83 14.53 8.50
C ARG A 51 -17.91 15.08 7.55
N LEU A 52 -17.57 15.23 6.28
CA LEU A 52 -18.57 15.55 5.25
C LEU A 52 -19.53 14.37 5.07
N PRO A 53 -20.77 14.62 4.58
CA PRO A 53 -21.81 13.60 4.46
C PRO A 53 -21.53 12.66 3.27
N LEU A 54 -20.50 11.83 3.40
CA LEU A 54 -20.21 10.71 2.51
C LEU A 54 -20.72 9.40 3.12
N PHE A 55 -20.84 8.35 2.30
CA PHE A 55 -21.22 7.03 2.78
C PHE A 55 -20.13 6.45 3.69
N LYS A 56 -20.55 5.81 4.79
CA LYS A 56 -19.63 5.17 5.72
C LYS A 56 -18.83 4.07 4.99
N GLY A 57 -17.50 4.14 5.04
CA GLY A 57 -16.61 3.20 4.35
C GLY A 57 -16.19 3.64 2.94
N ALA A 58 -16.47 4.87 2.53
CA ALA A 58 -16.03 5.42 1.24
C ALA A 58 -14.51 5.43 1.06
N ASP A 59 -13.78 5.69 2.13
CA ASP A 59 -12.33 5.55 2.25
C ASP A 59 -11.84 4.13 1.93
N TYR A 60 -12.45 3.10 2.53
CA TYR A 60 -12.09 1.70 2.27
C TYR A 60 -12.43 1.22 0.86
N ILE A 61 -13.61 1.60 0.36
CA ILE A 61 -14.06 1.21 -1.00
C ILE A 61 -13.19 1.89 -2.05
N SER A 62 -12.91 3.19 -1.90
CA SER A 62 -12.04 3.91 -2.83
C SER A 62 -10.59 3.41 -2.77
N ALA A 63 -10.07 3.07 -1.59
CA ALA A 63 -8.76 2.43 -1.45
C ALA A 63 -8.72 1.08 -2.19
N SER A 64 -9.73 0.23 -1.95
CA SER A 64 -9.82 -1.09 -2.56
C SER A 64 -9.85 -1.01 -4.08
N LEU A 65 -10.64 -0.07 -4.63
CA LEU A 65 -10.72 0.16 -6.07
C LEU A 65 -9.39 0.69 -6.63
N ALA A 66 -8.71 1.59 -5.92
CA ALA A 66 -7.42 2.13 -6.34
C ALA A 66 -6.35 1.03 -6.44
N PHE A 67 -6.21 0.20 -5.41
CA PHE A 67 -5.24 -0.90 -5.42
C PHE A 67 -5.63 -2.02 -6.40
N PHE A 68 -6.93 -2.28 -6.59
CA PHE A 68 -7.40 -3.22 -7.62
C PHE A 68 -7.03 -2.75 -9.03
N TRP A 69 -7.34 -1.50 -9.36
CA TRP A 69 -6.99 -0.92 -10.66
C TRP A 69 -5.48 -0.86 -10.87
N PHE A 70 -4.72 -0.59 -9.81
CA PHE A 70 -3.26 -0.59 -9.86
C PHE A 70 -2.71 -1.96 -10.25
N GLY A 71 -3.16 -3.02 -9.57
CA GLY A 71 -2.80 -4.41 -9.88
C GLY A 71 -3.23 -4.84 -11.27
N TYR A 72 -4.43 -4.45 -11.68
CA TYR A 72 -4.95 -4.73 -13.02
C TYR A 72 -4.10 -4.05 -14.11
N SER A 73 -3.80 -2.77 -13.94
CA SER A 73 -2.97 -2.01 -14.88
C SER A 73 -1.55 -2.58 -14.99
N PHE A 74 -0.93 -2.95 -13.87
CA PHE A 74 0.38 -3.60 -13.85
C PHE A 74 0.38 -4.96 -14.53
N SER A 75 -0.69 -5.74 -14.34
CA SER A 75 -0.85 -7.04 -15.00
C SER A 75 -0.89 -6.89 -16.52
N PHE A 76 -1.70 -5.96 -17.03
CA PHE A 76 -1.75 -5.68 -18.47
C PHE A 76 -0.40 -5.17 -19.01
N HIS A 77 0.27 -4.31 -18.25
CA HIS A 77 1.59 -3.81 -18.64
C HIS A 77 2.63 -4.93 -18.72
N ALA A 78 2.64 -5.85 -17.76
CA ALA A 78 3.59 -6.95 -17.71
C ALA A 78 3.37 -8.02 -18.80
N HIS A 79 2.14 -8.20 -19.28
CA HIS A 79 1.80 -9.23 -20.29
C HIS A 79 1.87 -8.73 -21.74
N MET A 80 2.18 -7.44 -21.97
CA MET A 80 2.39 -6.95 -23.33
C MET A 80 3.68 -7.56 -23.91
N HIS A 81 3.54 -8.26 -25.03
CA HIS A 81 4.65 -8.87 -25.77
C HIS A 81 5.67 -7.77 -26.17
N ASP A 82 6.97 -8.05 -26.01
CA ASP A 82 8.15 -7.19 -26.30
C ASP A 82 8.85 -6.51 -25.10
N LYS A 83 8.58 -6.91 -23.85
CA LYS A 83 9.32 -6.42 -22.67
C LYS A 83 10.52 -7.29 -22.30
N ALA A 84 11.59 -6.64 -21.86
CA ALA A 84 12.78 -7.31 -21.36
C ALA A 84 12.49 -8.02 -20.02
N MET A 85 13.20 -9.12 -19.76
CA MET A 85 12.92 -10.00 -18.60
C MET A 85 12.97 -9.28 -17.26
N LEU A 86 13.92 -8.37 -17.09
CA LEU A 86 14.08 -7.58 -15.88
C LEU A 86 12.93 -6.58 -15.67
N GLU A 87 12.53 -5.86 -16.72
CA GLU A 87 11.39 -4.94 -16.67
C GLU A 87 10.10 -5.68 -16.33
N THR A 88 9.88 -6.86 -16.91
CA THR A 88 8.75 -7.72 -16.59
C THR A 88 8.78 -8.16 -15.12
N ALA A 89 9.93 -8.61 -14.61
CA ALA A 89 10.06 -9.04 -13.22
C ALA A 89 9.71 -7.92 -12.22
N ILE A 90 10.14 -6.68 -12.49
CA ILE A 90 9.85 -5.51 -11.65
C ILE A 90 8.35 -5.23 -11.55
N HIS A 91 7.61 -5.41 -12.65
CA HIS A 91 6.17 -5.17 -12.71
C HIS A 91 5.35 -6.36 -12.21
N VAL A 92 5.83 -7.60 -12.34
CA VAL A 92 5.08 -8.80 -11.92
C VAL A 92 5.13 -9.02 -10.40
N LEU A 93 6.30 -8.83 -9.78
CA LEU A 93 6.50 -9.07 -8.35
C LEU A 93 5.47 -8.37 -7.42
N PRO A 94 5.11 -7.09 -7.60
CA PRO A 94 4.19 -6.40 -6.69
C PRO A 94 2.70 -6.68 -6.96
N ILE A 95 2.32 -7.25 -8.11
CA ILE A 95 0.91 -7.52 -8.49
C ILE A 95 0.13 -8.26 -7.40
N PRO A 96 0.58 -9.43 -6.88
CA PRO A 96 -0.18 -10.14 -5.85
C PRO A 96 -0.40 -9.30 -4.60
N ILE A 97 0.58 -8.46 -4.22
CA ILE A 97 0.47 -7.59 -3.05
C ILE A 97 -0.60 -6.52 -3.26
N MET A 98 -0.70 -5.93 -4.45
CA MET A 98 -1.76 -4.95 -4.77
C MET A 98 -3.16 -5.53 -4.60
N TYR A 99 -3.38 -6.76 -5.10
CA TYR A 99 -4.66 -7.46 -4.91
C TYR A 99 -4.93 -7.81 -3.45
N ILE A 100 -3.91 -8.24 -2.69
CA ILE A 100 -4.02 -8.49 -1.25
C ILE A 100 -4.41 -7.20 -0.52
N VAL A 101 -3.80 -6.05 -0.81
CA VAL A 101 -4.16 -4.76 -0.20
C VAL A 101 -5.61 -4.39 -0.51
N SER A 102 -6.03 -4.56 -1.76
CA SER A 102 -7.41 -4.30 -2.18
C SER A 102 -8.43 -5.16 -1.42
N LEU A 103 -8.12 -6.45 -1.23
CA LEU A 103 -8.94 -7.36 -0.45
C LEU A 103 -8.95 -6.99 1.04
N LEU A 104 -7.79 -6.73 1.64
CA LEU A 104 -7.67 -6.36 3.04
C LEU A 104 -8.44 -5.08 3.37
N ALA A 105 -8.46 -4.10 2.47
CA ALA A 105 -9.27 -2.90 2.64
C ALA A 105 -10.78 -3.22 2.74
N LEU A 106 -11.29 -4.16 1.93
CA LEU A 106 -12.69 -4.59 2.01
C LEU A 106 -12.96 -5.42 3.27
N VAL A 107 -12.05 -6.33 3.61
CA VAL A 107 -12.19 -7.16 4.81
C VAL A 107 -12.15 -6.30 6.08
N GLU A 108 -11.28 -5.30 6.14
CA GLU A 108 -11.23 -4.36 7.27
C GLU A 108 -12.50 -3.52 7.39
N MET A 109 -13.11 -3.15 6.26
CA MET A 109 -14.41 -2.47 6.25
C MET A 109 -15.51 -3.36 6.85
N LEU A 110 -15.50 -4.67 6.55
CA LEU A 110 -16.48 -5.63 7.06
C LEU A 110 -16.23 -6.04 8.51
N PHE A 111 -14.97 -6.09 8.93
CA PHE A 111 -14.56 -6.55 10.25
C PHE A 111 -13.59 -5.56 10.94
N PRO A 112 -14.05 -4.34 11.26
CA PRO A 112 -13.20 -3.28 11.84
C PRO A 112 -12.68 -3.60 13.24
N CYS A 113 -13.16 -4.68 13.87
CA CYS A 113 -12.78 -5.09 15.21
C CYS A 113 -11.40 -5.76 15.26
N PHE A 114 -10.89 -6.26 14.13
CA PHE A 114 -9.62 -6.99 14.06
C PHE A 114 -8.49 -6.07 13.61
N ILE A 115 -7.76 -5.52 14.57
CA ILE A 115 -6.58 -4.66 14.33
C ILE A 115 -5.51 -5.36 13.48
N GLN A 116 -5.45 -6.70 13.53
CA GLN A 116 -4.53 -7.52 12.75
C GLN A 116 -4.70 -7.29 11.24
N ILE A 117 -5.93 -7.04 10.77
CA ILE A 117 -6.23 -6.81 9.36
C ILE A 117 -5.67 -5.47 8.92
N SER A 118 -5.85 -4.43 9.74
CA SER A 118 -5.24 -3.11 9.54
C SER A 118 -3.72 -3.18 9.52
N VAL A 119 -3.12 -3.92 10.45
CA VAL A 119 -1.65 -4.10 10.52
C VAL A 119 -1.14 -4.81 9.28
N LEU A 120 -1.82 -5.88 8.83
CA LEU A 120 -1.43 -6.61 7.62
C LEU A 120 -1.54 -5.72 6.37
N ARG A 121 -2.59 -4.91 6.26
CA ARG A 121 -2.74 -3.93 5.17
C ARG A 121 -1.59 -2.91 5.20
N CYS A 122 -1.24 -2.39 6.37
CA CYS A 122 -0.12 -1.44 6.52
C CYS A 122 1.22 -2.06 6.08
N ILE A 123 1.50 -3.31 6.46
CA ILE A 123 2.71 -4.04 6.02
C ILE A 123 2.73 -4.14 4.49
N ALA A 124 1.61 -4.55 3.88
CA ALA A 124 1.51 -4.74 2.45
C ALA A 124 1.64 -3.42 1.66
N VAL A 125 1.05 -2.33 2.14
CA VAL A 125 1.19 -0.99 1.54
C VAL A 125 2.63 -0.48 1.67
N MET A 126 3.29 -0.70 2.82
CA MET A 126 4.68 -0.32 3.02
C MET A 126 5.64 -1.13 2.12
N LEU A 127 5.40 -2.42 1.98
CA LEU A 127 6.13 -3.28 1.03
C LEU A 127 6.00 -2.73 -0.39
N LEU A 128 4.79 -2.38 -0.80
CA LEU A 128 4.56 -1.83 -2.13
C LEU A 128 5.27 -0.48 -2.34
N GLY A 129 5.15 0.44 -1.38
CA GLY A 129 5.78 1.75 -1.46
C GLY A 129 7.31 1.67 -1.51
N THR A 130 7.92 0.89 -0.62
CA THR A 130 9.37 0.70 -0.59
C THR A 130 9.89 0.02 -1.86
N TRP A 131 9.13 -0.95 -2.40
CA TRP A 131 9.46 -1.59 -3.67
C TRP A 131 9.42 -0.60 -4.84
N LEU A 132 8.37 0.23 -4.96
CA LEU A 132 8.25 1.18 -6.06
C LEU A 132 9.40 2.21 -6.07
N ILE A 133 9.90 2.59 -4.89
CA ILE A 133 11.09 3.43 -4.76
C ILE A 133 12.31 2.69 -5.33
N GLN A 134 12.57 1.45 -4.90
CA GLN A 134 13.70 0.67 -5.44
C GLN A 134 13.55 0.42 -6.95
N ALA A 135 12.37 0.03 -7.41
CA ALA A 135 12.07 -0.19 -8.83
C ALA A 135 12.37 1.05 -9.67
N SER A 136 12.03 2.24 -9.14
CA SER A 136 12.35 3.51 -9.80
C SER A 136 13.86 3.72 -9.93
N PHE A 137 14.65 3.40 -8.89
CA PHE A 137 16.11 3.46 -8.98
C PHE A 137 16.68 2.49 -10.01
N VAL A 138 16.14 1.27 -10.09
CA VAL A 138 16.59 0.25 -11.04
C VAL A 138 16.31 0.67 -12.49
N MET A 139 15.15 1.30 -12.74
CA MET A 139 14.73 1.69 -14.10
C MET A 139 15.30 3.03 -14.57
N TYR A 140 15.44 4.01 -13.67
CA TYR A 140 15.65 5.41 -14.06
C TYR A 140 16.95 6.04 -13.57
N LEU A 141 17.71 5.41 -12.66
CA LEU A 141 18.93 6.03 -12.14
C LEU A 141 20.03 6.07 -13.22
N PRO A 142 20.55 7.26 -13.60
CA PRO A 142 21.49 7.40 -14.71
C PRO A 142 22.97 7.31 -14.32
N TYR A 143 23.31 7.25 -13.03
CA TYR A 143 24.71 7.29 -12.55
C TYR A 143 25.12 5.98 -11.85
N PRO A 144 26.34 5.49 -12.09
CA PRO A 144 26.89 4.36 -11.37
C PRO A 144 27.07 4.73 -9.89
N LEU A 145 26.46 3.96 -8.99
CA LEU A 145 26.76 4.03 -7.55
C LEU A 145 28.25 3.67 -7.32
N PRO A 146 28.92 4.26 -6.31
CA PRO A 146 30.30 3.88 -5.96
C PRO A 146 30.39 2.37 -5.71
N GLY A 147 31.23 1.66 -6.49
CA GLY A 147 31.37 0.20 -6.43
C GLY A 147 30.61 -0.60 -7.50
N SER A 148 29.82 0.07 -8.36
CA SER A 148 29.15 -0.56 -9.51
C SER A 148 30.08 -0.55 -10.73
N SER A 149 30.50 -1.74 -11.18
CA SER A 149 31.35 -1.91 -12.37
C SER A 149 30.61 -1.49 -13.66
N LEU A 150 31.06 -0.38 -14.26
CA LEU A 150 31.07 -0.01 -15.69
C LEU A 150 29.88 -0.41 -16.60
N ASN A 151 28.67 -0.60 -16.06
CA ASN A 151 27.46 -0.62 -16.88
C ASN A 151 26.37 0.21 -16.16
N PRO A 152 26.16 1.49 -16.57
CA PRO A 152 25.32 2.46 -15.85
C PRO A 152 23.81 2.21 -15.99
N ARG A 153 23.41 1.05 -16.51
CA ARG A 153 22.02 0.56 -16.54
C ARG A 153 22.04 -0.92 -16.22
N TRP A 154 21.10 -1.37 -15.38
CA TRP A 154 20.91 -2.80 -15.17
C TRP A 154 20.66 -3.47 -16.52
N ASN A 155 21.52 -4.42 -16.89
CA ASN A 155 21.36 -5.16 -18.14
C ASN A 155 20.05 -5.94 -18.07
N GLN A 156 19.08 -5.53 -18.88
CA GLN A 156 17.72 -6.04 -18.87
C GLN A 156 17.61 -7.50 -19.37
N LEU A 157 18.66 -7.99 -20.02
CA LEU A 157 18.79 -9.33 -20.58
C LEU A 157 19.70 -10.26 -19.76
N ASP A 158 20.31 -9.77 -18.67
CA ASP A 158 21.14 -10.61 -17.80
C ASP A 158 20.28 -11.26 -16.72
N ASP A 159 20.18 -12.59 -16.76
CA ASP A 159 19.40 -13.36 -15.79
C ASP A 159 19.84 -13.13 -14.34
N ARG A 160 21.12 -12.80 -14.09
CA ARG A 160 21.62 -12.52 -12.74
C ARG A 160 20.95 -11.29 -12.13
N ASN A 161 20.60 -10.31 -12.96
CA ASN A 161 19.89 -9.12 -12.53
C ASN A 161 18.46 -9.45 -12.13
N VAL A 162 17.80 -10.37 -12.84
CA VAL A 162 16.46 -10.85 -12.49
C VAL A 162 16.49 -11.54 -11.11
N HIS A 163 17.45 -12.43 -10.87
CA HIS A 163 17.60 -13.11 -9.58
C HIS A 163 17.87 -12.12 -8.44
N ALA A 164 18.72 -11.11 -8.67
CA ALA A 164 19.00 -10.07 -7.69
C ALA A 164 17.75 -9.24 -7.34
N ILE A 165 16.93 -8.89 -8.34
CA ILE A 165 15.66 -8.15 -8.13
C ILE A 165 14.64 -8.99 -7.36
N VAL A 166 14.49 -10.26 -7.68
CA VAL A 166 13.62 -11.18 -6.91
C VAL A 166 14.10 -11.31 -5.46
N ALA A 167 15.41 -11.49 -5.24
CA ALA A 167 15.98 -11.54 -3.90
C ALA A 167 15.76 -10.24 -3.13
N SER A 168 15.92 -9.09 -3.80
CA SER A 168 15.69 -7.78 -3.20
C SER A 168 14.23 -7.59 -2.77
N PHE A 169 13.27 -8.04 -3.58
CA PHE A 169 11.86 -8.03 -3.19
C PHE A 169 11.62 -8.85 -1.92
N GLY A 170 12.28 -10.01 -1.78
CA GLY A 170 12.28 -10.78 -0.54
C GLY A 170 12.79 -10.01 0.68
N PHE A 171 13.89 -9.26 0.53
CA PHE A 171 14.40 -8.40 1.60
C PHE A 171 13.44 -7.27 1.97
N HIS A 172 12.69 -6.72 1.01
CA HIS A 172 11.65 -5.72 1.31
C HIS A 172 10.52 -6.29 2.18
N ILE A 173 10.16 -7.56 2.01
CA ILE A 173 9.15 -8.23 2.84
C ILE A 173 9.64 -8.27 4.30
N ILE A 174 10.87 -8.75 4.50
CA ILE A 174 11.49 -8.84 5.83
C ILE A 174 11.61 -7.44 6.45
N LEU A 175 12.13 -6.47 5.69
CA LEU A 175 12.28 -5.09 6.14
C LEU A 175 10.95 -4.47 6.57
N SER A 176 9.89 -4.69 5.79
CA SER A 176 8.55 -4.20 6.10
C SER A 176 8.03 -4.80 7.42
N ILE A 177 8.22 -6.10 7.64
CA ILE A 177 7.84 -6.75 8.90
C ILE A 177 8.63 -6.18 10.08
N VAL A 178 9.96 -6.05 9.94
CA VAL A 178 10.83 -5.50 10.99
C VAL A 178 10.44 -4.07 11.36
N ILE A 179 10.22 -3.20 10.37
CA ILE A 179 9.79 -1.81 10.61
C ILE A 179 8.45 -1.79 11.36
N THR A 180 7.48 -2.62 10.96
CA THR A 180 6.20 -2.70 11.66
C THR A 180 6.35 -3.17 13.11
N ILE A 181 7.20 -4.19 13.37
CA ILE A 181 7.48 -4.65 14.74
C ILE A 181 8.13 -3.54 15.58
N LEU A 182 9.10 -2.82 15.02
CA LEU A 182 9.76 -1.72 15.72
C LEU A 182 8.78 -0.58 16.07
N ILE A 183 7.92 -0.19 15.13
CA ILE A 183 6.88 0.83 15.35
C ILE A 183 5.90 0.33 16.43
N TYR A 184 5.43 -0.91 16.33
CA TYR A 184 4.53 -1.51 17.32
C TYR A 184 5.15 -1.53 18.71
N ALA A 185 6.41 -1.97 18.84
CA ALA A 185 7.14 -2.01 20.10
C ALA A 185 7.35 -0.61 20.69
N ALA A 186 7.66 0.39 19.86
CA ALA A 186 7.81 1.78 20.29
C ALA A 186 6.49 2.36 20.81
N VAL A 187 5.39 2.17 20.07
CA VAL A 187 4.05 2.63 20.47
C VAL A 187 3.61 1.93 21.76
N TYR A 188 3.78 0.60 21.85
CA TYR A 188 3.46 -0.16 23.06
C TYR A 188 4.26 0.35 24.28
N SER A 189 5.57 0.54 24.12
CA SER A 189 6.44 1.04 25.20
C SER A 189 6.02 2.43 25.66
N TYR A 190 5.70 3.33 24.72
CA TYR A 190 5.21 4.67 25.03
C TYR A 190 3.87 4.64 25.80
N LEU A 191 2.90 3.85 25.34
CA LEU A 191 1.59 3.73 25.98
C LEU A 191 1.69 3.09 27.37
N LYS A 192 2.58 2.11 27.54
CA LYS A 192 2.87 1.46 28.82
C LYS A 192 3.46 2.46 29.82
N VAL A 193 4.45 3.25 29.42
CA VAL A 193 5.05 4.30 30.28
C VAL A 193 4.02 5.35 30.70
N LYS A 194 3.02 5.63 29.85
CA LYS A 194 1.95 6.60 30.15
C LYS A 194 0.75 6.02 30.90
N ASN A 195 0.73 4.72 31.23
CA ASN A 195 -0.43 4.01 31.80
C ASN A 195 -1.73 4.20 30.98
N LYS A 196 -1.62 4.33 29.66
CA LYS A 196 -2.76 4.51 28.73
C LYS A 196 -2.93 3.31 27.78
N LEU A 197 -2.58 2.11 28.24
CA LEU A 197 -2.69 0.89 27.43
C LEU A 197 -4.18 0.59 27.13
N PRO A 198 -4.62 0.66 25.86
CA PRO A 198 -5.96 0.25 25.49
C PRO A 198 -6.14 -1.26 25.71
N TYR A 199 -7.37 -1.72 25.98
CA TYR A 199 -7.68 -3.14 26.15
C TYR A 199 -7.20 -4.02 24.98
N ALA A 200 -7.18 -3.48 23.75
CA ALA A 200 -6.67 -4.15 22.56
C ALA A 200 -5.17 -4.52 22.60
N PHE A 201 -4.39 -3.94 23.52
CA PHE A 201 -2.95 -4.21 23.70
C PHE A 201 -2.66 -5.06 24.94
N GLN A 202 -3.69 -5.49 25.68
CA GLN A 202 -3.48 -6.38 26.82
C GLN A 202 -3.19 -7.80 26.32
N PRO A 203 -2.20 -8.50 26.90
CA PRO A 203 -2.00 -9.91 26.59
C PRO A 203 -3.28 -10.68 26.91
N ILE A 204 -3.65 -11.65 26.06
CA ILE A 204 -4.74 -12.58 26.33
C ILE A 204 -4.39 -13.26 27.65
N ARG A 205 -5.02 -12.84 28.76
CA ARG A 205 -4.96 -13.62 29.99
C ARG A 205 -5.69 -14.92 29.66
N ASN A 206 -5.08 -16.05 29.99
CA ASN A 206 -5.81 -17.32 30.00
C ASN A 206 -7.04 -17.08 30.88
N VAL A 207 -8.20 -17.00 30.24
CA VAL A 207 -9.48 -16.98 30.94
C VAL A 207 -9.57 -18.37 31.54
N ASP A 208 -9.55 -18.46 32.87
CA ASP A 208 -9.84 -19.72 33.56
C ASP A 208 -11.17 -20.25 33.00
N ASP A 209 -11.22 -21.53 32.63
CA ASP A 209 -12.27 -22.22 31.83
C ASP A 209 -13.70 -22.18 32.41
N ASN A 210 -14.01 -21.30 33.36
CA ASN A 210 -15.27 -21.25 34.09
C ASN A 210 -16.24 -20.13 33.67
N ASP A 211 -15.93 -19.32 32.65
CA ASP A 211 -16.84 -18.26 32.17
C ASP A 211 -17.37 -18.54 30.75
N VAL A 212 -18.17 -19.60 30.63
CA VAL A 212 -18.92 -19.96 29.42
C VAL A 212 -20.34 -19.44 29.51
N THR A 213 -20.55 -18.14 29.72
CA THR A 213 -21.86 -17.50 29.45
C THR A 213 -21.70 -16.00 29.22
N GLY A 214 -21.30 -15.57 28.02
CA GLY A 214 -21.18 -14.13 27.76
C GLY A 214 -20.92 -13.72 26.31
N ASN A 215 -21.94 -13.87 25.46
CA ASN A 215 -22.18 -13.03 24.28
C ASN A 215 -20.99 -12.76 23.32
N ASN A 216 -20.83 -13.61 22.29
CA ASN A 216 -19.85 -13.47 21.20
C ASN A 216 -20.18 -12.33 20.21
N GLY A 217 -20.48 -11.14 20.71
CA GLY A 217 -20.64 -9.93 19.90
C GLY A 217 -19.40 -9.06 19.98
N CYS A 218 -18.90 -8.57 18.85
CA CYS A 218 -17.85 -7.54 18.82
C CYS A 218 -18.30 -6.35 19.68
N VAL A 219 -17.68 -6.20 20.85
CA VAL A 219 -17.90 -5.07 21.75
C VAL A 219 -17.35 -3.84 21.05
N THR A 220 -18.26 -3.05 20.47
CA THR A 220 -17.91 -1.76 19.87
C THR A 220 -17.31 -0.86 20.95
N ALA A 221 -16.26 -0.11 20.59
CA ALA A 221 -15.60 0.88 21.45
C ALA A 221 -16.57 1.94 22.06
N SER A 222 -17.82 1.98 21.59
CA SER A 222 -18.94 2.72 22.16
C SER A 222 -19.24 2.37 23.63
N GLN A 223 -19.01 1.13 24.09
CA GLN A 223 -19.31 0.73 25.47
C GLN A 223 -18.20 1.06 26.48
N SER A 224 -16.97 1.33 26.02
CA SER A 224 -15.89 1.75 26.92
C SER A 224 -16.07 3.19 27.44
N LYS A 225 -16.89 3.99 26.75
CA LYS A 225 -17.15 5.38 27.12
C LYS A 225 -18.28 5.54 28.13
N SER A 226 -19.21 4.58 28.21
CA SER A 226 -20.26 4.58 29.24
C SER A 226 -19.75 4.10 30.60
N LEU A 227 -18.73 3.23 30.63
CA LEU A 227 -18.17 2.69 31.87
C LEU A 227 -17.19 3.64 32.58
N LEU A 228 -16.92 4.82 32.02
CA LEU A 228 -16.05 5.84 32.63
C LEU A 228 -16.84 7.07 33.12
N ASP A 229 -18.13 7.19 32.81
CA ASP A 229 -18.98 8.29 33.27
C ASP A 229 -19.82 7.93 34.52
N ASP A 230 -19.86 6.65 34.93
CA ASP A 230 -20.67 6.19 36.08
C ASP A 230 -19.92 6.18 37.43
N ASP A 231 -18.60 6.42 37.46
CA ASP A 231 -17.79 6.34 38.69
C ASP A 231 -17.54 7.70 39.39
N ASP A 232 -18.13 8.81 38.91
CA ASP A 232 -17.94 10.16 39.48
C ASP A 232 -19.19 10.73 40.21
N VAL A 233 -20.11 9.88 40.67
CA VAL A 233 -21.24 10.31 41.52
C VAL A 233 -21.38 9.44 42.78
N VAL A 234 -20.55 9.71 43.79
CA VAL A 234 -20.94 9.83 45.22
C VAL A 234 -19.99 10.80 45.92
#